data_AF-X1LA62-F1
#
_entry.id   AF-X1LA62-F1
#
_cell.length_a   1.000
_cell.length_b   1.000
_cell.length_c   1.000
_cell.angle_alpha   90.00
_cell.angle_beta   90.00
_cell.angle_gamma   90.00
#
_symmetry.space_group_name_H-M   'P 1'
#
loop_
_entity.id
_entity.type
_entity.pdbx_description
1 polymer ?
#
loop_
_entity_poly.entity_id
_entity_poly.type
_entity_poly.pdbx_seq_one_letter_code
_entity_poly.pdbx_strand_id
1 'polypeptide(L)'
;LIVCTTLAGRHSNALNTAPLVVHRLGLRPTSICIRLDTLCAGSNSGIIVAKGLVESGISDIVLVTGAEKVYLPQRWETNYTQLMVNDHDWDSAMGLGVPPPFFAMIARMHMKRYGTTKEQMAHVSVANYNYGSTNPNGHFYPRTLTMEEALSARLIADPFGLYDCCPLSDGASAVIITSEQRARDLT
;
A
#
# COMPACT_ATOMS: atom_id res chain seq x y z
N LEU A 1 -6.56 4.04 18.64
CA LEU A 1 -6.75 4.17 17.19
C LEU A 1 -5.41 4.48 16.54
N ILE A 2 -5.05 3.69 15.54
CA ILE A 2 -3.90 3.96 14.66
C ILE A 2 -4.45 4.16 13.26
N VAL A 3 -4.15 5.32 12.65
CA VAL A 3 -4.51 5.63 11.27
C VAL A 3 -3.27 5.55 10.39
N CYS A 4 -3.19 4.53 9.56
CA CYS A 4 -2.12 4.27 8.63
C CYS A 4 -2.41 5.00 7.31
N THR A 5 -1.71 6.11 7.06
CA THR A 5 -1.83 6.82 5.79
C THR A 5 -0.61 7.70 5.54
N THR A 6 -0.20 7.70 4.28
CA THR A 6 0.91 8.47 3.74
C THR A 6 0.39 9.64 2.92
N LEU A 7 -0.43 9.39 1.90
CA LEU A 7 -0.76 10.41 0.90
C LEU A 7 -2.12 11.06 1.13
N ALA A 8 -3.07 10.35 1.75
CA ALA A 8 -4.42 10.89 1.97
C ALA A 8 -4.41 12.22 2.74
N GLY A 9 -3.52 12.37 3.73
CA GLY A 9 -3.37 13.61 4.48
C GLY A 9 -2.91 14.78 3.61
N ARG A 10 -1.96 14.53 2.72
CA ARG A 10 -1.49 15.54 1.75
C ARG A 10 -2.60 15.93 0.78
N HIS A 11 -3.26 14.96 0.18
CA HIS A 11 -4.30 15.19 -0.82
C HIS A 11 -5.57 15.83 -0.25
N SER A 12 -5.82 15.66 1.06
CA SER A 12 -6.94 16.30 1.76
C SER A 12 -6.55 17.62 2.44
N ASN A 13 -5.32 18.10 2.22
CA ASN A 13 -4.75 19.28 2.91
C ASN A 13 -4.89 19.19 4.44
N ALA A 14 -4.69 17.99 4.99
CA ALA A 14 -4.86 17.66 6.39
C ALA A 14 -3.73 16.76 6.89
N LEU A 15 -2.71 17.35 7.51
CA LEU A 15 -1.57 16.60 8.06
C LEU A 15 -1.95 15.70 9.23
N ASN A 16 -2.85 16.17 10.10
CA ASN A 16 -3.27 15.43 11.29
C ASN A 16 -4.54 14.60 11.02
N THR A 17 -4.39 13.54 10.21
CA THR A 17 -5.53 12.73 9.75
C THR A 17 -6.19 11.90 10.85
N ALA A 18 -5.45 11.50 11.89
CA ALA A 18 -6.00 10.59 12.91
C ALA A 18 -7.18 11.19 13.69
N PRO A 19 -7.12 12.40 14.27
CA PRO A 19 -8.27 13.04 14.92
C PRO A 19 -9.44 13.32 13.97
N LEU A 20 -9.16 13.58 12.69
CA LEU A 20 -10.20 13.77 11.68
C LEU A 20 -10.98 12.48 11.43
N VAL A 21 -10.30 11.34 11.40
CA VAL A 21 -10.92 10.02 11.30
C VAL A 21 -11.71 9.72 12.59
N VAL A 22 -11.14 9.98 13.77
CA VAL A 22 -11.85 9.83 15.06
C VAL A 22 -13.17 10.59 15.04
N HIS A 23 -13.11 11.88 14.68
CA HIS A 23 -14.28 12.75 14.68
C HIS A 23 -15.34 12.26 13.70
N ARG A 24 -14.95 11.89 12.48
CA ARG A 24 -15.87 11.36 11.45
C ARG A 24 -16.51 10.03 11.85
N LEU A 25 -15.79 9.18 12.58
CA LEU A 25 -16.31 7.91 13.07
C LEU A 25 -17.08 8.05 14.39
N GLY A 26 -17.14 9.24 15.00
CA GLY A 26 -17.78 9.46 16.30
C GLY A 26 -17.10 8.71 17.45
N LEU A 27 -15.83 8.35 17.29
CA LEU A 27 -15.08 7.57 18.27
C LEU A 27 -14.51 8.48 19.37
N ARG A 28 -14.24 7.88 20.53
CA ARG A 28 -13.53 8.53 21.65
C ARG A 28 -12.40 7.61 22.13
N PRO A 29 -11.24 7.58 21.44
CA PRO A 29 -10.10 6.77 21.88
C PRO A 29 -9.65 7.19 23.28
N THR A 30 -9.41 6.21 24.15
CA THR A 30 -9.02 6.46 25.55
C THR A 30 -7.52 6.37 25.79
N SER A 31 -6.79 5.63 24.95
CA SER A 31 -5.34 5.40 25.10
C SER A 31 -4.52 6.21 24.10
N ILE A 32 -4.67 5.90 22.81
CA ILE A 32 -3.85 6.48 21.74
C ILE A 32 -4.70 6.88 20.52
N CYS A 33 -4.32 7.98 19.89
CA CYS A 33 -4.82 8.42 18.60
C CYS A 33 -3.65 8.97 17.79
N ILE A 34 -3.11 8.18 16.86
CA ILE A 34 -1.93 8.56 16.07
C ILE A 34 -2.12 8.31 14.58
N ARG A 35 -1.46 9.15 13.77
CA ARG A 35 -1.18 8.86 12.36
C ARG A 35 0.16 8.12 12.30
N LEU A 36 0.17 6.97 11.63
CA LEU A 36 1.39 6.22 11.35
C LEU A 36 1.67 6.25 9.86
N ASP A 37 2.90 6.60 9.51
CA ASP A 37 3.35 6.74 8.12
C ASP A 37 4.66 5.97 7.92
N THR A 38 4.58 4.88 7.17
CA THR A 38 5.72 4.08 6.72
C THR A 38 5.55 3.69 5.24
N LEU A 39 5.05 4.63 4.43
CA LEU A 39 4.72 4.42 3.01
C LEU A 39 3.81 3.18 2.84
N CYS A 40 4.09 2.38 1.81
CA CYS A 40 3.35 1.16 1.47
C CYS A 40 3.29 0.12 2.60
N ALA A 41 4.16 0.21 3.61
CA ALA A 41 4.17 -0.69 4.76
C ALA A 41 3.28 -0.21 5.93
N GLY A 42 2.61 0.94 5.79
CA GLY A 42 1.82 1.60 6.84
C GLY A 42 0.92 0.65 7.63
N SER A 43 0.09 -0.14 6.94
CA SER A 43 -0.84 -1.07 7.59
C SER A 43 -0.12 -2.15 8.40
N ASN A 44 0.96 -2.74 7.87
CA ASN A 44 1.75 -3.74 8.57
C ASN A 44 2.42 -3.16 9.83
N SER A 45 3.05 -1.99 9.70
CA SER A 45 3.63 -1.27 10.84
C SER A 45 2.55 -0.93 11.88
N GLY A 46 1.36 -0.54 11.45
CA GLY A 46 0.22 -0.28 12.34
C GLY A 46 -0.22 -1.51 13.14
N ILE A 47 -0.27 -2.69 12.51
CA ILE A 47 -0.58 -3.95 13.18
C ILE A 47 0.50 -4.29 14.21
N ILE A 48 1.78 -4.15 13.87
CA ILE A 48 2.90 -4.41 14.79
C ILE A 48 2.83 -3.48 16.01
N VAL A 49 2.58 -2.18 15.80
CA VAL A 49 2.43 -1.22 16.89
C VAL A 49 1.21 -1.54 17.75
N ALA A 50 0.06 -1.87 17.14
CA ALA A 50 -1.14 -2.26 17.86
C ALA A 50 -0.92 -3.52 18.71
N LYS A 51 -0.21 -4.52 18.17
CA LYS A 51 0.19 -5.71 18.92
C LYS A 51 1.00 -5.33 20.16
N GLY A 52 2.04 -4.50 20.01
CA GLY A 52 2.86 -4.05 21.15
C GLY A 52 2.05 -3.28 22.21
N LEU A 53 1.07 -2.47 21.80
CA LEU A 53 0.18 -1.75 22.73
C LEU A 53 -0.73 -2.69 23.53
N VAL A 54 -1.21 -3.77 22.89
CA VAL A 54 -2.03 -4.79 23.55
C VAL A 54 -1.19 -5.65 24.49
N GLU A 55 -0.06 -6.16 24.02
CA GLU A 55 0.82 -7.03 24.82
C GLU A 55 1.43 -6.30 26.03
N SER A 56 1.65 -4.99 25.95
CA SER A 56 2.14 -4.18 27.06
C SER A 56 1.06 -3.79 28.08
N GLY A 57 -0.22 -4.05 27.82
CA GLY A 57 -1.33 -3.61 28.66
C GLY A 57 -1.65 -2.12 28.59
N ILE A 58 -1.03 -1.37 27.65
CA ILE A 58 -1.35 0.05 27.41
C ILE A 58 -2.75 0.20 26.80
N SER A 59 -3.24 -0.81 26.07
CA SER A 59 -4.57 -0.80 25.45
C SER A 59 -5.16 -2.20 25.38
N ASP A 60 -6.43 -2.37 25.75
CA ASP A 60 -7.10 -3.67 25.62
C ASP A 60 -7.52 -3.98 24.18
N ILE A 61 -7.93 -2.94 23.44
CA ILE A 61 -8.47 -3.03 22.09
C ILE A 61 -8.00 -1.84 21.25
N VAL A 62 -7.45 -2.13 20.07
CA VAL A 62 -6.87 -1.13 19.17
C VAL A 62 -7.46 -1.29 17.78
N LEU A 63 -8.17 -0.26 17.31
CA LEU A 63 -8.52 -0.12 15.90
C LEU A 63 -7.30 0.35 15.11
N VAL A 64 -6.89 -0.43 14.11
CA VAL A 64 -5.92 -0.06 13.08
C VAL A 64 -6.68 0.12 11.79
N THR A 65 -6.64 1.31 11.21
CA THR A 65 -7.30 1.61 9.94
C THR A 65 -6.29 2.20 8.98
N GLY A 66 -6.32 1.75 7.73
CA GLY A 66 -5.54 2.32 6.64
C GLY A 66 -6.46 2.87 5.56
N ALA A 67 -6.12 4.02 5.00
CA ALA A 67 -6.86 4.57 3.87
C ALA A 67 -5.94 5.38 2.98
N GLU A 68 -6.11 5.22 1.67
CA GLU A 68 -5.45 6.04 0.67
C GLU A 68 -6.47 6.59 -0.32
N LYS A 69 -6.23 7.84 -0.71
CA LYS A 69 -6.96 8.55 -1.75
C LYS A 69 -5.93 9.16 -2.66
N VAL A 70 -5.55 8.43 -3.71
CA VAL A 70 -4.47 8.78 -4.64
C VAL A 70 -4.98 9.15 -6.01
N TYR A 71 -6.20 8.74 -6.38
CA TYR A 71 -6.82 9.15 -7.62
C TYR A 71 -7.47 10.53 -7.46
N LEU A 72 -6.79 11.54 -8.00
CA LEU A 72 -7.23 12.94 -7.98
C LEU A 72 -7.73 13.39 -9.36
N PRO A 73 -8.66 14.38 -9.43
CA PRO A 73 -9.10 14.94 -10.70
C PRO A 73 -7.92 15.49 -11.51
N GLN A 74 -6.99 16.16 -10.84
CA GLN A 74 -5.74 16.64 -11.38
C GLN A 74 -4.67 15.53 -11.34
N ARG A 75 -4.58 14.74 -12.41
CA ARG A 75 -3.62 13.61 -12.48
C ARG A 75 -2.15 13.99 -12.23
N TRP A 76 -1.77 15.23 -12.50
CA TRP A 76 -0.41 15.70 -12.24
C TRP A 76 -0.09 15.72 -10.74
N GLU A 77 -1.07 15.95 -9.86
CA GLU A 77 -0.89 15.91 -8.40
C GLU A 77 -0.58 14.49 -7.94
N THR A 78 -1.31 13.50 -8.46
CA THR A 78 -1.02 12.09 -8.20
C THR A 78 0.40 11.73 -8.62
N ASN A 79 0.82 12.13 -9.82
CA ASN A 79 2.19 11.83 -10.29
C ASN A 79 3.26 12.55 -9.46
N TYR A 80 3.00 13.81 -9.07
CA TYR A 80 3.93 14.59 -8.27
C TYR A 80 4.11 14.03 -6.86
N THR A 81 3.04 13.53 -6.24
CA THR A 81 3.14 12.90 -4.91
C THR A 81 3.85 11.56 -4.94
N GLN A 82 3.79 10.82 -6.05
CA GLN A 82 4.58 9.61 -6.23
C GLN A 82 6.10 9.89 -6.25
N LEU A 83 6.54 11.11 -6.58
CA LEU A 83 7.97 11.48 -6.53
C LEU A 83 8.52 11.57 -5.10
N MET A 84 7.64 11.58 -4.09
CA MET A 84 8.02 11.77 -2.70
C MET A 84 8.27 10.45 -1.95
N VAL A 85 8.07 9.32 -2.61
CA VAL A 85 8.22 8.00 -1.99
C VAL A 85 9.68 7.54 -1.91
N ASN A 86 10.54 8.13 -2.74
CA ASN A 86 11.98 7.91 -2.76
C ASN A 86 12.72 9.16 -2.28
N ASP A 87 14.05 9.08 -2.18
CA ASP A 87 14.85 10.25 -1.84
C ASP A 87 14.69 11.32 -2.92
N HIS A 88 14.11 12.45 -2.55
CA HIS A 88 13.88 13.53 -3.49
C HIS A 88 15.20 14.11 -4.03
N ASP A 89 16.21 14.23 -3.18
CA ASP A 89 17.43 14.96 -3.51
C ASP A 89 18.41 14.07 -4.29
N TRP A 90 18.41 12.76 -4.01
CA TRP A 90 19.34 11.82 -4.65
C TRP A 90 18.69 10.93 -5.72
N ASP A 91 17.51 10.36 -5.46
CA ASP A 91 16.89 9.42 -6.41
C ASP A 91 16.13 10.17 -7.51
N SER A 92 15.38 11.22 -7.15
CA SER A 92 14.53 11.92 -8.12
C SER A 92 15.34 12.67 -9.17
N ALA A 93 16.45 13.30 -8.79
CA ALA A 93 17.37 13.95 -9.73
C ALA A 93 17.97 12.97 -10.75
N MET A 94 18.06 11.69 -10.40
CA MET A 94 18.60 10.61 -11.25
C MET A 94 17.51 9.89 -12.06
N GLY A 95 16.27 10.41 -12.06
CA GLY A 95 15.15 9.81 -12.79
C GLY A 95 14.51 8.61 -12.07
N LEU A 96 14.84 8.38 -10.80
CA LEU A 96 14.32 7.28 -9.97
C LEU A 96 13.23 7.76 -9.00
N GLY A 97 12.64 8.92 -9.25
CA GLY A 97 11.67 9.52 -8.33
C GLY A 97 10.38 8.71 -8.17
N VAL A 98 9.95 7.97 -9.20
CA VAL A 98 8.75 7.11 -9.12
C VAL A 98 9.12 5.64 -8.87
N PRO A 99 8.21 4.82 -8.28
CA PRO A 99 8.53 3.44 -7.92
C PRO A 99 9.00 2.51 -9.05
N PRO A 100 8.40 2.50 -10.27
CA PRO A 100 8.72 1.45 -11.25
C PRO A 100 10.20 1.42 -11.69
N PRO A 101 10.88 2.54 -12.04
CA PRO A 101 12.30 2.55 -12.32
C PRO A 101 13.17 2.02 -11.17
N PHE A 102 12.86 2.38 -9.93
CA PHE A 102 13.60 1.93 -8.75
C PHE A 102 13.52 0.40 -8.58
N PHE A 103 12.31 -0.17 -8.65
CA PHE A 103 12.14 -1.62 -8.57
C PHE A 103 12.69 -2.36 -9.80
N ALA A 104 12.65 -1.73 -10.98
CA ALA A 104 13.22 -2.32 -12.19
C ALA A 104 14.74 -2.48 -12.08
N MET A 105 15.45 -1.53 -11.46
CA MET A 105 16.87 -1.67 -11.15
C MET A 105 17.16 -2.87 -10.26
N ILE A 106 16.35 -3.05 -9.19
CA ILE A 106 16.47 -4.21 -8.29
C ILE A 106 16.21 -5.51 -9.05
N ALA A 107 15.18 -5.55 -9.91
CA ALA A 107 14.87 -6.69 -10.74
C ALA A 107 16.05 -7.04 -11.67
N ARG A 108 16.63 -6.07 -12.38
CA ARG A 108 17.81 -6.29 -13.24
C ARG A 108 19.00 -6.85 -12.47
N MET A 109 19.23 -6.37 -11.25
CA MET A 109 20.28 -6.92 -10.38
C MET A 109 20.00 -8.37 -10.01
N HIS A 110 18.75 -8.71 -9.72
CA HIS A 110 18.33 -10.09 -9.46
C HIS A 110 18.49 -10.99 -10.70
N MET A 111 18.07 -10.51 -11.87
CA MET A 111 18.24 -11.21 -13.15
C MET A 111 19.71 -11.48 -13.45
N LYS A 112 20.59 -10.48 -13.26
CA LYS A 112 22.04 -10.64 -13.46
C LYS A 112 22.66 -11.65 -12.49
N ARG A 113 22.22 -11.65 -11.22
CA ARG A 113 22.80 -12.49 -10.17
C ARG A 113 22.30 -13.92 -10.19
N TYR A 114 21.02 -14.12 -10.50
CA TYR A 114 20.35 -15.41 -10.33
C TYR A 114 19.73 -15.97 -11.62
N GLY A 115 19.81 -15.25 -12.74
CA GLY A 115 19.29 -15.71 -14.03
C GLY A 115 17.76 -15.62 -14.14
N THR A 116 17.08 -14.84 -13.30
CA THR A 116 15.62 -14.65 -13.40
C THR A 116 15.22 -14.15 -14.78
N THR A 117 14.16 -14.73 -15.34
CA THR A 117 13.67 -14.38 -16.68
C THR A 117 12.44 -13.48 -16.61
N LYS A 118 12.14 -12.78 -17.71
CA LYS A 118 10.90 -12.00 -17.84
C LYS A 118 9.66 -12.87 -17.68
N GLU A 119 9.69 -14.09 -18.23
CA GLU A 119 8.61 -15.06 -18.11
C GLU A 119 8.34 -15.46 -16.65
N GLN A 120 9.38 -15.69 -15.86
CA GLN A 120 9.24 -15.98 -14.42
C GLN A 120 8.60 -14.82 -13.65
N MET A 121 8.91 -13.57 -13.99
CA MET A 121 8.24 -12.40 -13.40
C MET A 121 6.78 -12.32 -13.85
N ALA A 122 6.50 -12.53 -15.14
CA ALA A 122 5.15 -12.50 -15.69
C ALA A 122 4.22 -13.55 -15.06
N HIS A 123 4.75 -14.70 -14.62
CA HIS A 123 3.97 -15.68 -13.85
C HIS A 123 3.37 -15.10 -12.57
N VAL A 124 4.09 -14.20 -11.88
CA VAL A 124 3.59 -13.52 -10.67
C VAL A 124 2.42 -12.61 -11.04
N SER A 125 2.57 -11.81 -12.09
CA SER A 125 1.53 -10.91 -12.59
C SER A 125 0.26 -11.68 -12.99
N VAL A 126 0.41 -12.75 -13.77
CA VAL A 126 -0.70 -13.64 -14.19
C VAL A 126 -1.41 -14.27 -12.99
N ALA A 127 -0.65 -14.81 -12.03
CA ALA A 127 -1.23 -15.40 -10.83
C ALA A 127 -2.04 -14.37 -10.03
N ASN A 128 -1.49 -13.18 -9.79
CA ASN A 128 -2.14 -12.13 -9.02
C ASN A 128 -3.45 -11.64 -9.66
N TYR A 129 -3.45 -11.41 -10.99
CA TYR A 129 -4.68 -11.06 -11.70
C TYR A 129 -5.72 -12.17 -11.62
N ASN A 130 -5.31 -13.43 -11.81
CA ASN A 130 -6.25 -14.55 -11.84
C ASN A 130 -6.84 -14.84 -10.45
N TYR A 131 -6.06 -14.70 -9.37
CA TYR A 131 -6.62 -14.73 -8.01
C TYR A 131 -7.55 -13.54 -7.75
N GLY A 132 -7.15 -12.34 -8.18
CA GLY A 132 -7.94 -11.12 -8.06
C GLY A 132 -9.27 -11.15 -8.83
N SER A 133 -9.35 -11.93 -9.92
CA SER A 133 -10.56 -12.06 -10.74
C SER A 133 -11.78 -12.61 -10.00
N THR A 134 -11.55 -13.28 -8.87
CA THR A 134 -12.60 -13.83 -8.00
C THR A 134 -12.91 -12.96 -6.77
N ASN A 135 -12.12 -11.92 -6.53
CA ASN A 135 -12.29 -11.03 -5.39
C ASN A 135 -13.10 -9.79 -5.80
N PRO A 136 -14.37 -9.62 -5.35
CA PRO A 136 -15.19 -8.47 -5.72
C PRO A 136 -14.63 -7.11 -5.25
N ASN A 137 -13.71 -7.12 -4.28
CA ASN A 137 -13.02 -5.90 -3.81
C ASN A 137 -11.72 -5.63 -4.58
N GLY A 138 -11.31 -6.50 -5.50
CA GLY A 138 -10.10 -6.32 -6.29
C GLY A 138 -10.25 -5.19 -7.31
N HIS A 139 -9.25 -4.33 -7.43
CA HIS A 139 -9.27 -3.17 -8.36
C HIS A 139 -9.65 -3.59 -9.80
N PHE A 140 -9.08 -4.70 -10.27
CA PHE A 140 -9.31 -5.21 -11.62
C PHE A 140 -10.41 -6.26 -11.72
N TYR A 141 -11.17 -6.52 -10.66
CA TYR A 141 -12.27 -7.50 -10.72
C TYR A 141 -13.24 -7.18 -11.88
N PRO A 142 -13.70 -8.17 -12.67
CA PRO A 142 -13.41 -9.62 -12.64
C PRO A 142 -12.33 -10.07 -13.67
N ARG A 143 -11.38 -9.19 -14.01
CA ARG A 143 -10.42 -9.40 -15.11
C ARG A 143 -9.38 -10.49 -14.79
N THR A 144 -9.14 -11.36 -15.76
CA THR A 144 -8.00 -12.29 -15.80
C THR A 144 -6.87 -11.76 -16.69
N LEU A 145 -5.67 -12.34 -16.56
CA LEU A 145 -4.51 -12.01 -17.39
C LEU A 145 -3.88 -13.30 -17.94
N THR A 146 -3.62 -13.33 -19.24
CA THR A 146 -2.89 -14.43 -19.89
C THR A 146 -1.38 -14.17 -19.93
N MET A 147 -0.58 -15.23 -20.09
CA MET A 147 0.87 -15.10 -20.21
C MET A 147 1.29 -14.31 -21.46
N GLU A 148 0.58 -14.52 -22.58
CA GLU A 148 0.84 -13.80 -23.83
C GLU A 148 0.64 -12.29 -23.64
N GLU A 149 -0.49 -11.89 -23.06
CA GLU A 149 -0.78 -10.49 -22.74
C GLU A 149 0.24 -9.90 -21.75
N ALA A 150 0.67 -10.68 -20.75
CA ALA A 150 1.68 -10.27 -19.79
C ALA A 150 3.03 -9.97 -20.45
N LEU A 151 3.48 -10.86 -21.34
CA LEU A 151 4.78 -10.73 -22.02
C LEU A 151 4.77 -9.63 -23.10
N SER A 152 3.64 -9.43 -23.77
CA SER A 152 3.42 -8.39 -24.78
C SER A 152 3.03 -7.03 -24.22
N ALA A 153 3.00 -6.88 -22.89
CA ALA A 153 2.59 -5.65 -22.22
C ALA A 153 3.48 -4.47 -22.60
N ARG A 154 2.88 -3.28 -22.69
CA ARG A 154 3.59 -2.01 -22.89
C ARG A 154 4.71 -1.87 -21.84
N LEU A 155 5.93 -1.61 -22.30
CA LEU A 155 7.08 -1.36 -21.42
C LEU A 155 6.85 -0.11 -20.56
N ILE A 156 7.14 -0.20 -19.27
CA ILE A 156 7.13 0.93 -18.34
C ILE A 156 8.56 1.32 -17.96
N ALA A 157 9.31 0.36 -17.43
CA ALA A 157 10.71 0.51 -17.08
C ALA A 157 11.37 -0.87 -17.20
N ASP A 158 12.29 -1.05 -18.14
CA ASP A 158 12.89 -2.36 -18.41
C ASP A 158 13.47 -2.99 -17.12
N PRO A 159 13.02 -4.22 -16.74
CA PRO A 159 12.33 -5.23 -17.54
C PRO A 159 10.78 -5.25 -17.41
N PHE A 160 10.21 -4.35 -16.61
CA PHE A 160 8.79 -4.32 -16.28
C PHE A 160 7.91 -3.78 -17.41
N GLY A 161 6.89 -4.57 -17.74
CA GLY A 161 5.73 -4.16 -18.51
C GLY A 161 4.63 -3.58 -17.61
N LEU A 162 3.55 -3.12 -18.26
CA LEU A 162 2.41 -2.51 -17.59
C LEU A 162 1.82 -3.39 -16.49
N TYR A 163 1.73 -4.71 -16.72
CA TYR A 163 1.10 -5.63 -15.78
C TYR A 163 1.99 -6.04 -14.61
N ASP A 164 3.28 -5.70 -14.63
CA ASP A 164 4.19 -5.86 -13.49
C ASP A 164 4.08 -4.69 -12.50
N CYS A 165 3.36 -3.63 -12.88
CA CYS A 165 3.17 -2.43 -12.06
C CYS A 165 1.78 -2.44 -11.41
N CYS A 166 1.70 -2.26 -10.09
CA CYS A 166 0.42 -2.15 -9.40
C CYS A 166 -0.32 -0.85 -9.78
N PRO A 167 -1.67 -0.85 -9.80
CA PRO A 167 -2.43 0.36 -10.07
C PRO A 167 -2.44 1.30 -8.88
N LEU A 168 -2.58 2.59 -9.17
CA LEU A 168 -2.94 3.59 -8.16
C LEU A 168 -4.38 3.34 -7.72
N SER A 169 -4.56 2.96 -6.46
CA SER A 169 -5.85 2.51 -5.93
C SER A 169 -6.30 3.40 -4.78
N ASP A 170 -7.53 3.88 -4.87
CA ASP A 170 -8.22 4.40 -3.70
C ASP A 170 -8.81 3.24 -2.92
N GLY A 171 -8.74 3.32 -1.59
CA GLY A 171 -9.29 2.27 -0.76
C GLY A 171 -9.07 2.52 0.72
N ALA A 172 -9.80 1.76 1.53
CA ALA A 172 -9.62 1.73 2.96
C ALA A 172 -9.83 0.30 3.48
N SER A 173 -9.15 0.00 4.57
CA SER A 173 -9.27 -1.27 5.29
C SER A 173 -9.08 -1.02 6.78
N ALA A 174 -9.72 -1.80 7.63
CA ALA A 174 -9.54 -1.71 9.06
C ALA A 174 -9.54 -3.09 9.71
N VAL A 175 -8.77 -3.21 10.78
CA VAL A 175 -8.72 -4.38 11.64
C VAL A 175 -8.76 -3.94 13.10
N ILE A 176 -9.38 -4.76 13.94
CA ILE A 176 -9.38 -4.59 15.39
C ILE A 176 -8.39 -5.59 15.96
N ILE A 177 -7.42 -5.10 16.72
CA ILE A 177 -6.40 -5.89 17.39
C ILE A 177 -6.69 -5.88 18.88
N THR A 178 -6.73 -7.05 19.51
CA THR A 178 -7.00 -7.23 20.94
C THR A 178 -6.36 -8.54 21.42
N SER A 179 -6.41 -8.82 22.73
CA SER A 179 -5.90 -10.07 23.28
C SER A 179 -6.76 -11.26 22.83
N GLU A 180 -6.19 -12.46 22.80
CA GLU A 180 -6.93 -13.67 22.40
C GLU A 180 -8.18 -13.89 23.26
N GLN A 181 -8.04 -13.73 24.58
CA GLN A 181 -9.16 -13.86 25.51
C GLN A 181 -10.27 -12.86 25.14
N ARG A 182 -9.92 -11.59 24.92
CA ARG A 182 -10.90 -10.57 24.56
C ARG A 182 -11.51 -10.80 23.18
N ALA A 183 -10.76 -11.33 22.22
CA ALA A 183 -11.27 -11.70 20.92
C ALA A 183 -12.36 -12.78 21.04
N ARG A 184 -12.12 -13.83 21.85
CA ARG A 184 -13.10 -14.89 22.13
C ARG A 184 -14.39 -14.38 22.79
N ASP A 185 -14.31 -13.32 23.58
CA ASP A 185 -15.50 -12.70 24.18
C ASP A 185 -16.34 -11.88 23.17
N LEU A 186 -15.74 -11.46 22.04
CA LEU A 186 -16.33 -10.55 21.06
C LEU A 186 -16.83 -11.26 19.78
N THR A 187 -16.40 -12.50 19.53
CA THR A 187 -16.70 -13.28 18.32
C THR A 187 -17.30 -14.64 18.67
#